data_AF-A0A961MBF4-F1
#
_entry.id   AF-A0A961MBF4-F1
#
_cell.length_a   1.000
_cell.length_b   1.000
_cell.length_c   1.000
_cell.angle_alpha   90.00
_cell.angle_beta   90.00
_cell.angle_gamma   90.00
#
_symmetry.space_group_name_H-M   'P 1'
#
loop_
_entity.id
_entity.type
_entity.pdbx_description
1 polymer ?
#
loop_
_entity_poly.entity_id
_entity_poly.type
_entity_poly.pdbx_seq_one_letter_code
_entity_poly.pdbx_strand_id
1 'polypeptide(L)'
;MSLPHPLDDPAFYDHLIAKRLLAWVIDLAVTLVLMLVVLAATAFLAIVIFPMVWVAVAVAYRTVMLTRYGATVGMLVAAIRLRRLDGSRPDPTLCLWHSAIYAGTMAFVVPQVASVALMLTTPYKQGLNDWLLGTTLVNRFIEV
;
A
#
# COMPACT_ATOMS: atom_id res chain seq x y z
N MET A 1 6.59 21.61 -3.33
CA MET A 1 6.01 21.43 -4.68
C MET A 1 4.80 20.54 -4.52
N SER A 2 3.63 20.99 -4.98
CA SER A 2 2.43 20.16 -5.05
C SER A 2 2.62 19.02 -6.04
N LEU A 3 1.88 17.92 -5.89
CA LEU A 3 1.88 16.87 -6.91
C LEU A 3 1.43 17.45 -8.27
N PRO A 4 2.04 17.01 -9.39
CA PRO A 4 1.56 17.36 -10.72
C PRO A 4 0.09 17.01 -10.89
N HIS A 5 -0.69 17.90 -11.49
CA HIS A 5 -2.11 17.66 -11.67
C HIS A 5 -2.32 16.60 -12.77
N PRO A 6 -3.23 15.62 -12.59
CA PRO A 6 -3.42 14.54 -13.57
C PRO A 6 -3.83 14.99 -14.98
N LEU A 7 -4.39 16.20 -15.12
CA LEU A 7 -4.71 16.78 -16.44
C LEU A 7 -3.48 17.37 -17.13
N ASP A 8 -2.51 17.86 -16.37
CA ASP A 8 -1.33 18.52 -16.90
C ASP A 8 -0.23 17.49 -17.20
N ASP A 9 -0.05 16.51 -16.30
CA ASP A 9 0.96 15.45 -16.41
C ASP A 9 0.38 14.04 -16.16
N PRO A 10 -0.45 13.50 -17.09
CA PRO A 10 -1.11 12.21 -16.92
C PRO A 10 -0.14 11.04 -16.78
N ALA A 11 1.07 11.15 -17.34
CA ALA A 11 2.11 10.13 -17.27
C ALA A 11 2.50 9.74 -15.83
N PHE A 12 2.36 10.66 -14.85
CA PHE A 12 2.58 10.35 -13.43
C PHE A 12 1.63 9.30 -12.88
N TYR A 13 0.45 9.16 -13.51
CA TYR A 13 -0.65 8.32 -13.05
C TYR A 13 -0.97 7.15 -14.01
N ASP A 14 -0.15 6.95 -15.05
CA ASP A 14 -0.34 5.90 -16.02
C ASP A 14 -0.08 4.50 -15.46
N HIS A 15 -0.95 3.56 -15.87
CA HIS A 15 -0.93 2.14 -15.53
C HIS A 15 -0.91 1.81 -14.02
N LEU A 16 -1.26 2.77 -13.16
CA LEU A 16 -1.18 2.61 -11.70
C LEU A 16 -2.02 1.43 -11.20
N ILE A 17 -3.18 1.16 -11.79
CA ILE A 17 -4.06 0.06 -11.36
C ILE A 17 -3.36 -1.30 -11.55
N ALA A 18 -2.77 -1.53 -12.73
CA ALA A 18 -2.04 -2.76 -13.02
C ALA A 18 -0.79 -2.89 -12.13
N LYS A 19 -0.05 -1.79 -11.93
CA LYS A 19 1.12 -1.75 -11.06
C LYS A 19 0.77 -2.00 -9.59
N ARG A 20 -0.37 -1.49 -9.12
CA ARG A 20 -0.93 -1.77 -7.79
C ARG A 20 -1.26 -3.25 -7.63
N LEU A 21 -1.88 -3.87 -8.64
CA LEU A 21 -2.18 -5.30 -8.61
C LEU A 21 -0.89 -6.13 -8.52
N LEU A 22 0.12 -5.80 -9.34
CA LEU A 22 1.43 -6.45 -9.28
C LEU A 22 2.09 -6.27 -7.89
N ALA A 23 2.11 -5.04 -7.37
CA ALA A 23 2.66 -4.74 -6.06
C ALA A 23 1.94 -5.53 -4.95
N TRP A 24 0.62 -5.65 -5.04
CA TRP A 24 -0.20 -6.42 -4.11
C TRP A 24 0.17 -7.91 -4.09
N VAL A 25 0.33 -8.54 -5.27
CA VAL A 25 0.74 -9.95 -5.37
C VAL A 25 2.10 -10.17 -4.71
N ILE A 26 3.08 -9.30 -4.99
CA ILE A 26 4.42 -9.39 -4.43
C ILE A 26 4.39 -9.18 -2.91
N ASP A 27 3.67 -8.17 -2.43
CA ASP A 27 3.55 -7.91 -1.00
C ASP A 27 2.84 -9.04 -0.24
N LEU A 28 1.87 -9.70 -0.88
CA LEU A 28 1.25 -10.91 -0.33
C LEU A 28 2.29 -12.03 -0.18
N ALA A 29 3.10 -12.27 -1.21
CA ALA A 29 4.19 -13.26 -1.14
C ALA A 29 5.22 -12.92 -0.06
N VAL A 30 5.64 -11.66 0.05
CA VAL A 30 6.56 -11.21 1.12
C VAL A 30 5.93 -11.42 2.50
N THR A 31 4.67 -11.05 2.68
CA THR A 31 3.95 -11.25 3.95
C THR A 31 3.85 -12.73 4.31
N LEU A 32 3.57 -13.60 3.33
CA LEU A 32 3.56 -15.05 3.53
C LEU A 32 4.93 -15.57 3.98
N VAL A 33 6.02 -15.14 3.36
CA VAL A 33 7.38 -15.53 3.76
C VAL A 33 7.67 -15.07 5.20
N LEU A 34 7.33 -13.83 5.55
CA LEU A 34 7.49 -13.33 6.92
C LEU A 34 6.67 -14.16 7.92
N MET A 35 5.46 -14.56 7.56
CA MET A 35 4.63 -15.43 8.39
C MET A 35 5.23 -16.82 8.59
N LEU A 36 5.83 -17.42 7.55
CA LEU A 36 6.55 -18.69 7.69
C LEU A 36 7.71 -18.58 8.67
N VAL A 37 8.47 -17.48 8.61
CA VAL A 37 9.55 -17.20 9.57
C VAL A 37 9.02 -17.08 10.99
N VAL A 38 7.93 -16.33 11.21
CA VAL A 38 7.32 -16.18 12.55
C VAL A 38 6.79 -17.51 13.09
N LEU A 39 6.13 -18.31 12.25
CA LEU A 39 5.67 -19.64 12.64
C LEU A 39 6.84 -20.55 13.04
N ALA A 40 7.90 -20.61 12.23
CA ALA A 40 9.08 -21.40 12.58
C ALA A 40 9.74 -20.93 13.88
N ALA A 41 9.90 -19.61 14.05
CA ALA A 41 10.52 -19.00 15.24
C ALA A 41 9.71 -19.24 16.53
N THR A 42 8.40 -19.46 16.41
CA THR A 42 7.51 -19.74 17.54
C THR A 42 7.23 -21.23 17.73
N ALA A 43 7.97 -22.12 17.05
CA ALA A 43 7.68 -23.55 17.01
C ALA A 43 6.21 -23.86 16.68
N PHE A 44 5.65 -23.10 15.75
CA PHE A 44 4.26 -23.10 15.29
C PHE A 44 3.21 -22.69 16.32
N LEU A 45 3.58 -22.25 17.53
CA LEU A 45 2.62 -21.81 18.55
C LEU A 45 1.76 -20.63 18.09
N ALA A 46 2.31 -19.75 17.25
CA ALA A 46 1.58 -18.61 16.68
C ALA A 46 0.37 -19.02 15.82
N ILE A 47 0.25 -20.28 15.41
CA ILE A 47 -0.91 -20.77 14.64
C ILE A 47 -2.23 -20.63 15.41
N VAL A 48 -2.19 -20.72 16.75
CA VAL A 48 -3.37 -20.63 17.62
C VAL A 48 -4.04 -19.25 17.52
N ILE A 49 -3.24 -18.21 17.26
CA ILE A 49 -3.68 -16.82 17.11
C ILE A 49 -3.33 -16.27 15.71
N PHE A 50 -3.33 -17.16 14.71
CA PHE A 50 -2.84 -16.86 13.36
C PHE A 50 -3.41 -15.57 12.75
N PRO A 51 -4.72 -15.27 12.81
CA PRO A 51 -5.26 -14.03 12.24
C PRO A 51 -4.67 -12.77 12.88
N MET A 52 -4.43 -12.77 14.19
CA MET A 52 -3.85 -11.63 14.90
C MET A 52 -2.39 -11.43 14.51
N VAL A 53 -1.62 -12.53 14.42
CA VAL A 53 -0.21 -12.49 14.01
C VAL A 53 -0.08 -12.04 12.56
N TRP A 54 -0.95 -12.52 11.66
CA TRP A 54 -1.01 -12.09 10.28
C TRP A 54 -1.19 -10.59 10.15
N VAL A 55 -2.19 -10.02 10.84
CA VAL A 55 -2.46 -8.58 10.83
C VAL A 55 -1.26 -7.80 11.38
N ALA A 56 -0.69 -8.24 12.51
CA ALA A 56 0.47 -7.60 13.10
C ALA A 56 1.67 -7.57 12.16
N VAL A 57 2.00 -8.70 11.51
CA VAL A 57 3.09 -8.80 10.55
C VAL A 57 2.82 -7.94 9.31
N ALA A 58 1.62 -8.01 8.73
CA ALA A 58 1.26 -7.25 7.54
C ALA A 58 1.30 -5.74 7.78
N VAL A 59 0.82 -5.28 8.94
CA VAL A 59 0.86 -3.87 9.34
C VAL A 59 2.29 -3.42 9.63
N ALA A 60 3.07 -4.20 10.39
CA ALA A 60 4.45 -3.88 10.72
C ALA A 60 5.33 -3.79 9.47
N TYR A 61 5.29 -4.81 8.61
CA TYR A 61 6.02 -4.84 7.34
C TYR A 61 5.72 -3.59 6.49
N ARG A 62 4.44 -3.32 6.22
CA ARG A 62 4.03 -2.23 5.36
C ARG A 62 4.36 -0.87 5.97
N THR A 63 4.15 -0.68 7.28
CA THR A 63 4.45 0.58 7.98
C THR A 63 5.94 0.88 7.90
N VAL A 64 6.81 -0.09 8.20
CA VAL A 64 8.27 0.08 8.17
C VAL A 64 8.74 0.41 6.75
N MET A 65 8.25 -0.33 5.75
CA MET A 65 8.65 -0.12 4.37
C MET A 65 8.19 1.24 3.82
N LEU A 66 6.93 1.61 4.06
CA LEU A 66 6.41 2.91 3.65
C LEU A 66 7.13 4.07 4.34
N THR A 67 7.43 3.93 5.64
CA THR A 67 8.13 4.99 6.39
C THR A 67 9.57 5.20 5.87
N ARG A 68 10.29 4.11 5.56
CA ARG A 68 11.70 4.18 5.14
C ARG A 68 11.86 4.52 3.66
N TYR A 69 11.01 3.94 2.82
CA TYR A 69 11.19 3.97 1.37
C TYR A 69 10.05 4.66 0.63
N GLY A 70 8.95 5.03 1.29
CA GLY A 70 7.74 5.51 0.62
C GLY A 70 7.09 4.43 -0.26
N ALA A 71 7.48 3.17 -0.12
CA ALA A 71 7.04 2.05 -0.94
C ALA A 71 7.32 0.73 -0.23
N THR A 72 6.43 -0.25 -0.40
CA THR A 72 6.67 -1.66 -0.06
C THR A 72 7.59 -2.34 -1.08
N VAL A 73 8.03 -3.57 -0.82
CA VAL A 73 8.83 -4.32 -1.80
C VAL A 73 8.08 -4.45 -3.12
N GLY A 74 6.79 -4.80 -3.10
CA GLY A 74 5.98 -4.89 -4.30
C GLY A 74 5.87 -3.56 -5.04
N MET A 75 5.68 -2.46 -4.32
CA MET A 75 5.63 -1.12 -4.90
C MET A 75 6.97 -0.70 -5.52
N LEU A 76 8.09 -1.04 -4.87
CA LEU A 76 9.43 -0.79 -5.40
C LEU A 76 9.67 -1.53 -6.72
N VAL A 77 9.27 -2.81 -6.79
CA VAL A 77 9.35 -3.63 -8.00
C VAL A 77 8.44 -3.07 -9.10
N ALA A 78 7.22 -2.64 -8.74
CA ALA A 78 6.29 -2.02 -9.66
C ALA A 78 6.64 -0.56 -10.04
N ALA A 79 7.76 -0.03 -9.52
CA ALA A 79 8.23 1.34 -9.74
C ALA A 79 7.19 2.42 -9.38
N ILE A 80 6.45 2.22 -8.28
CA ILE A 80 5.49 3.19 -7.73
C ILE A 80 5.82 3.57 -6.29
N ARG A 81 5.42 4.76 -5.86
CA ARG A 81 5.63 5.27 -4.49
C ARG A 81 4.40 5.99 -3.96
N LEU A 82 4.22 5.93 -2.65
CA LEU A 82 3.16 6.62 -1.91
C LEU A 82 3.56 8.07 -1.62
N ARG A 83 2.66 8.99 -1.97
CA ARG A 83 2.79 10.42 -1.73
C ARG A 83 1.50 11.02 -1.19
N ARG A 84 1.63 12.07 -0.38
CA ARG A 84 0.50 12.92 -0.01
C ARG A 84 0.07 13.77 -1.20
N LEU A 85 -1.20 14.16 -1.25
CA LEU A 85 -1.74 15.01 -2.33
C LEU A 85 -0.99 16.35 -2.48
N ASP A 86 -0.37 16.84 -1.40
CA ASP A 86 0.47 18.04 -1.39
C ASP A 86 1.90 17.82 -1.91
N GLY A 87 2.26 16.61 -2.36
CA GLY A 87 3.60 16.24 -2.85
C GLY A 87 4.60 15.84 -1.77
N SER A 88 4.26 16.02 -0.50
CA SER A 88 5.15 15.65 0.59
C SER A 88 5.26 14.12 0.77
N ARG A 89 6.34 13.68 1.43
CA ARG A 89 6.50 12.28 1.82
C ARG A 89 5.53 11.96 2.96
N PRO A 90 4.93 10.76 2.97
CA PRO A 90 4.10 10.34 4.09
C PRO A 90 4.95 10.23 5.37
N ASP A 91 4.47 10.81 6.46
CA ASP A 91 5.09 10.67 7.78
C ASP A 91 4.80 9.28 8.38
N PRO A 92 5.52 8.86 9.44
CA PRO A 92 5.35 7.53 10.03
C PRO A 92 3.92 7.26 10.52
N THR A 93 3.24 8.27 11.05
CA THR A 93 1.87 8.13 11.56
C THR A 93 0.90 7.86 10.41
N LEU A 94 1.04 8.58 9.29
CA LEU A 94 0.26 8.28 8.10
C LEU A 94 0.56 6.87 7.56
N CYS A 95 1.83 6.45 7.55
CA CYS A 95 2.21 5.12 7.07
C CYS A 95 1.58 4.01 7.91
N LEU A 96 1.48 4.21 9.23
CA LEU A 96 0.79 3.29 10.14
C LEU A 96 -0.70 3.24 9.83
N TRP A 97 -1.37 4.39 9.74
CA TRP A 97 -2.80 4.44 9.41
C TRP A 97 -3.11 3.83 8.05
N HIS A 98 -2.29 4.13 7.04
CA HIS A 98 -2.42 3.52 5.72
C HIS A 98 -2.36 2.00 5.81
N SER A 99 -1.41 1.46 6.58
CA SER A 99 -1.24 0.02 6.76
C SER A 99 -2.40 -0.61 7.55
N ALA A 100 -2.87 0.04 8.60
CA ALA A 100 -3.96 -0.44 9.45
C ALA A 100 -5.31 -0.43 8.73
N ILE A 101 -5.64 0.66 8.04
CA ILE A 101 -6.88 0.78 7.27
C ILE A 101 -6.85 -0.22 6.10
N TYR A 102 -5.70 -0.38 5.43
CA TYR A 102 -5.53 -1.45 4.45
C TYR A 102 -5.80 -2.84 5.03
N ALA A 103 -5.23 -3.18 6.19
CA ALA A 103 -5.48 -4.47 6.84
C ALA A 103 -6.95 -4.67 7.23
N GLY A 104 -7.60 -3.63 7.77
CA GLY A 104 -9.02 -3.66 8.13
C GLY A 104 -9.94 -3.79 6.92
N THR A 105 -9.67 -3.05 5.84
CA THR A 105 -10.47 -3.15 4.60
C THR A 105 -10.31 -4.51 3.93
N MET A 106 -9.14 -5.14 4.01
CA MET A 106 -8.88 -6.47 3.46
C MET A 106 -9.67 -7.60 4.14
N ALA A 107 -10.23 -7.36 5.33
CA ALA A 107 -11.10 -8.32 6.00
C ALA A 107 -12.49 -8.44 5.36
N PHE A 108 -12.88 -7.51 4.48
CA PHE A 108 -14.23 -7.43 3.92
C PHE A 108 -14.19 -7.23 2.40
N VAL A 109 -15.18 -7.76 1.68
CA VAL A 109 -15.27 -7.62 0.22
C VAL A 109 -15.77 -6.23 -0.20
N VAL A 110 -16.75 -5.66 0.50
CA VAL A 110 -17.39 -4.38 0.13
C VAL A 110 -16.39 -3.22 0.03
N PRO A 111 -15.46 -3.01 0.99
CA PRO A 111 -14.42 -1.99 0.86
C PRO A 111 -13.50 -2.18 -0.36
N GLN A 112 -13.30 -3.43 -0.83
CA GLN A 112 -12.47 -3.69 -2.00
C GLN A 112 -13.15 -3.25 -3.28
N VAL A 113 -14.45 -3.52 -3.41
CA VAL A 113 -15.25 -3.04 -4.55
C VAL A 113 -15.24 -1.51 -4.59
N ALA A 114 -15.43 -0.85 -3.43
CA ALA A 114 -15.35 0.60 -3.32
C ALA A 114 -13.95 1.12 -3.71
N SER A 115 -12.88 0.45 -3.28
CA SER A 115 -11.51 0.81 -3.62
C SER A 115 -11.25 0.75 -5.14
N VAL A 116 -11.69 -0.31 -5.81
CA VAL A 116 -11.56 -0.42 -7.27
C VAL A 116 -12.39 0.64 -7.99
N ALA A 117 -13.63 0.88 -7.55
CA ALA A 117 -14.47 1.94 -8.12
C ALA A 117 -13.81 3.32 -7.99
N LEU A 118 -13.22 3.64 -6.83
CA LEU A 118 -12.47 4.88 -6.62
C LEU A 118 -11.24 4.96 -7.53
N MET A 119 -10.49 3.87 -7.73
CA MET A 119 -9.33 3.88 -8.62
C MET A 119 -9.73 4.15 -10.09
N LEU A 120 -10.91 3.71 -10.51
CA LEU A 120 -11.40 3.93 -11.87
C LEU A 120 -11.93 5.35 -12.09
N THR A 121 -12.57 5.93 -11.07
CA THR A 121 -13.33 7.19 -11.15
C THR A 121 -12.55 8.42 -10.71
N THR A 122 -11.57 8.27 -9.81
CA THR A 122 -10.79 9.42 -9.30
C THR A 122 -9.65 9.81 -10.26
N PRO A 123 -9.35 11.12 -10.42
CA PRO A 123 -8.25 11.58 -11.28
C PRO A 123 -6.88 11.03 -10.84
N TYR A 124 -6.67 10.95 -9.52
CA TYR A 124 -5.42 10.48 -8.91
C TYR A 124 -5.33 8.95 -8.79
N LYS A 125 -6.30 8.17 -9.33
CA LYS A 125 -6.32 6.70 -9.26
C LYS A 125 -6.17 6.16 -7.83
N GLN A 126 -6.88 6.77 -6.89
CA GLN A 126 -6.80 6.45 -5.46
C GLN A 126 -7.62 5.21 -5.12
N GLY A 127 -7.06 4.32 -4.30
CA GLY A 127 -7.87 3.32 -3.60
C GLY A 127 -8.64 3.94 -2.44
N LEU A 128 -9.49 3.15 -1.79
CA LEU A 128 -10.30 3.62 -0.65
C LEU A 128 -9.43 4.21 0.47
N ASN A 129 -8.37 3.50 0.84
CA ASN A 129 -7.45 3.93 1.90
C ASN A 129 -6.69 5.21 1.52
N ASP A 130 -6.36 5.35 0.23
CA ASP A 130 -5.65 6.51 -0.30
C ASP A 130 -6.53 7.76 -0.31
N TRP A 131 -7.78 7.60 -0.75
CA TRP A 131 -8.76 8.66 -0.75
C TRP A 131 -9.05 9.16 0.67
N LEU A 132 -9.23 8.25 1.61
CA LEU A 132 -9.48 8.57 3.02
C LEU A 132 -8.32 9.33 3.67
N LEU A 133 -7.07 9.01 3.30
CA LEU A 133 -5.86 9.60 3.89
C LEU A 133 -5.28 10.77 3.09
N GLY A 134 -5.89 11.14 1.97
CA GLY A 134 -5.35 12.18 1.09
C GLY A 134 -3.98 11.81 0.52
N THR A 135 -3.79 10.55 0.13
CA THR A 135 -2.59 10.05 -0.51
C THR A 135 -2.86 9.52 -1.91
N THR A 136 -1.83 9.36 -2.71
CA THR A 136 -1.88 8.62 -3.97
C THR A 136 -0.57 7.93 -4.25
N LEU A 137 -0.60 6.94 -5.15
CA LEU A 137 0.62 6.36 -5.71
C LEU A 137 1.02 7.13 -6.96
N VAL A 138 2.32 7.30 -7.17
CA VAL A 138 2.90 7.94 -8.35
C VAL A 138 4.00 7.08 -8.95
N ASN A 139 4.19 7.22 -10.26
CA ASN A 139 5.28 6.56 -10.97
C ASN A 139 6.65 7.12 -10.53
N ARG A 140 7.53 6.25 -10.00
CA ARG A 140 8.83 6.64 -9.41
C ARG A 140 9.77 7.32 -10.42
N PHE A 141 9.78 6.88 -11.67
CA PHE A 141 10.73 7.36 -12.69
C PHE A 141 10.46 8.79 -13.14
N ILE A 142 9.32 9.37 -12.76
CA ILE A 142 8.95 10.76 -13.09
C ILE A 142 9.15 11.69 -11.89
N GLU A 143 9.47 11.14 -10.72
CA GLU A 143 9.75 11.90 -9.51
C GLU A 143 11.18 12.46 -9.57
N VAL A 144 11.30 13.75 -9.93
CA VAL A 144 12.56 14.53 -9.95
C VAL A 144 12.96 14.95 -8.54
#